data_AF-A0AAW2XQD6-F1
#
_entry.id   AF-A0AAW2XQD6-F1
#
_cell.length_a   1.000
_cell.length_b   1.000
_cell.length_c   1.000
_cell.angle_alpha   90.00
_cell.angle_beta   90.00
_cell.angle_gamma   90.00
#
_symmetry.space_group_name_H-M   'P 1'
#
loop_
_entity.id
_entity.type
_entity.pdbx_description
1 polymer ?
#
loop_
_entity_poly.entity_id
_entity_poly.type
_entity_poly.pdbx_seq_one_letter_code
_entity_poly.pdbx_strand_id
1 'polypeptide(L)'
;MVVDEDTTCRINQGTPLANFICKASLVIWDETPMEHRNVFKTVDKIFKNIIGYTDPDAKRKVFGSKTIVLRGDFRQILSVVVRVGREDIVASSVNPSKDIWQDCKVLELTTNMRLHHSSLDPKELEIMRNFGKWILELGDEKLPAYNFDNEDEPSWIKIPDNLLIHNSGDPIMDVVSSTYPDLVFKYNDPIFF
;
A
#
# COMPACT_ATOMS: atom_id res chain seq x y z
N MET A 1 16.72 6.63 3.27
CA MET A 1 17.74 6.61 2.19
C MET A 1 17.30 7.65 1.18
N VAL A 2 18.08 8.69 0.90
CA VAL A 2 17.70 9.68 -0.14
C VAL A 2 17.97 9.03 -1.49
N VAL A 3 16.93 8.74 -2.26
CA VAL A 3 17.03 8.04 -3.55
C VAL A 3 16.91 9.05 -4.68
N ASP A 4 18.04 9.48 -5.22
CA ASP A 4 18.17 10.38 -6.38
C ASP A 4 18.26 9.60 -7.73
N GLU A 5 18.18 10.27 -8.88
CA GLU A 5 18.20 9.66 -10.22
C GLU A 5 19.50 8.89 -10.53
N ASP A 6 20.58 9.29 -9.85
CA ASP A 6 21.92 8.68 -9.92
C ASP A 6 22.15 7.60 -8.87
N THR A 7 21.13 7.23 -8.09
CA THR A 7 21.27 6.17 -7.09
C THR A 7 21.53 4.83 -7.76
N THR A 8 22.77 4.36 -7.69
CA THR A 8 23.16 3.03 -8.15
C THR A 8 23.38 2.10 -6.96
N CYS A 9 22.75 0.94 -6.96
CA CYS A 9 23.12 -0.13 -6.05
C CYS A 9 24.26 -0.95 -6.69
N ARG A 10 25.40 -1.07 -6.01
CA ARG A 10 26.56 -1.83 -6.52
C ARG A 10 26.37 -3.32 -6.27
N ILE A 11 25.55 -3.98 -7.08
CA ILE A 11 25.54 -5.43 -7.16
C ILE A 11 26.52 -5.83 -8.26
N ASN A 12 27.72 -6.25 -7.83
CA ASN A 12 28.75 -6.69 -8.75
C ASN A 12 28.39 -8.04 -9.39
N GLN A 13 28.82 -8.24 -10.63
CA GLN A 13 28.65 -9.49 -11.36
C GLN A 13 29.39 -10.64 -10.66
N GLY A 14 28.90 -11.86 -10.87
CA GLY A 14 29.50 -13.06 -10.28
C GLY A 14 29.25 -13.22 -8.77
N THR A 15 28.57 -12.26 -8.13
CA THR A 15 28.12 -12.41 -6.75
C THR A 15 27.00 -13.46 -6.65
N PRO A 16 26.85 -14.15 -5.50
CA PRO A 16 25.74 -15.06 -5.28
C PRO A 16 24.37 -14.41 -5.53
N LEU A 17 24.24 -13.13 -5.19
CA LEU A 17 23.03 -12.33 -5.39
C LEU A 17 22.75 -12.08 -6.88
N ALA A 18 23.76 -11.69 -7.68
CA ALA A 18 23.58 -11.52 -9.11
C ALA A 18 23.16 -12.83 -9.80
N ASN A 19 23.77 -13.95 -9.41
CA ASN A 19 23.40 -15.27 -9.91
C ASN A 19 21.96 -15.67 -9.51
N PHE A 20 21.54 -15.31 -8.30
CA PHE A 20 20.16 -15.53 -7.85
C PHE A 20 19.17 -14.72 -8.69
N ILE A 21 19.43 -13.44 -8.93
CA ILE A 21 18.61 -12.57 -9.78
C ILE A 21 18.55 -13.11 -11.22
N CYS A 22 19.67 -13.58 -11.77
CA CYS A 22 19.70 -14.22 -13.09
C CYS A 22 18.79 -15.45 -13.17
N LYS A 23 18.76 -16.28 -12.12
CA LYS A 23 17.95 -17.51 -12.07
C LYS A 23 16.47 -17.27 -11.78
N ALA A 24 16.13 -16.17 -11.12
CA ALA A 24 14.75 -15.84 -10.82
C ALA A 24 13.95 -15.61 -12.12
N SER A 25 12.78 -16.24 -12.26
CA SER A 25 11.89 -16.03 -13.41
C SER A 25 10.77 -15.02 -13.11
N LEU A 26 10.43 -14.88 -11.82
CA LEU A 26 9.36 -14.05 -11.30
C LEU A 26 9.86 -13.29 -10.07
N VAL A 27 9.57 -11.99 -10.00
CA VAL A 27 9.78 -11.17 -8.82
C VAL A 27 8.45 -10.58 -8.41
N ILE A 28 8.07 -10.77 -7.14
CA ILE A 28 6.87 -10.17 -6.57
C ILE A 28 7.31 -9.04 -5.65
N TRP A 29 6.73 -7.86 -5.85
CA TRP A 29 6.98 -6.68 -5.05
C TRP A 29 5.67 -6.26 -4.41
N ASP A 30 5.60 -6.31 -3.08
CA ASP A 30 4.43 -5.90 -2.31
C ASP A 30 4.56 -4.43 -1.84
N GLU A 31 3.44 -3.75 -1.60
CA GLU A 31 3.37 -2.33 -1.21
C GLU A 31 4.09 -1.34 -2.14
N THR A 32 4.03 -1.63 -3.44
CA THR A 32 4.68 -0.84 -4.50
C THR A 32 4.29 0.65 -4.58
N PRO A 33 3.04 1.08 -4.27
CA PRO A 33 2.68 2.51 -4.31
C PRO A 33 3.41 3.37 -3.28
N MET A 34 3.92 2.76 -2.21
CA MET A 34 4.65 3.46 -1.16
C MET A 34 6.12 3.72 -1.54
N GLU A 35 6.63 3.11 -2.62
CA GLU A 35 8.03 3.21 -3.02
C GLU A 35 8.31 4.37 -3.97
N HIS A 36 9.46 5.02 -3.78
CA HIS A 36 9.85 6.16 -4.62
C HIS A 36 10.13 5.71 -6.05
N ARG A 37 9.71 6.49 -7.06
CA ARG A 37 9.89 6.17 -8.49
C ARG A 37 11.32 5.78 -8.88
N ASN A 38 12.32 6.38 -8.22
CA ASN A 38 13.72 6.11 -8.50
C ASN A 38 14.14 4.70 -8.09
N VAL A 39 13.48 4.07 -7.10
CA VAL A 39 13.77 2.68 -6.71
C VAL A 39 13.47 1.74 -7.89
N PHE A 40 12.34 1.93 -8.58
CA PHE A 40 12.01 1.15 -9.78
C PHE A 40 13.03 1.35 -10.89
N LYS A 41 13.44 2.60 -11.16
CA LYS A 41 14.50 2.91 -12.14
C LYS A 41 15.83 2.24 -11.77
N THR A 42 16.22 2.28 -10.50
CA THR A 42 17.47 1.68 -10.02
C THR A 42 17.43 0.15 -10.16
N VAL A 43 16.32 -0.49 -9.79
CA VAL A 43 16.14 -1.94 -9.95
C VAL A 43 16.15 -2.35 -11.43
N ASP A 44 15.47 -1.62 -12.30
CA ASP A 44 15.48 -1.83 -13.75
C ASP A 44 16.91 -1.76 -14.32
N LYS A 45 17.67 -0.70 -13.97
CA LYS A 45 19.08 -0.55 -14.37
C LYS A 45 19.92 -1.73 -13.88
N ILE A 46 19.72 -2.20 -12.64
CA ILE A 46 20.45 -3.35 -12.08
C ILE A 46 20.14 -4.63 -12.86
N PHE A 47 18.88 -4.89 -13.16
CA PHE A 47 18.47 -6.12 -13.86
C PHE A 47 18.99 -6.12 -15.30
N LYS A 48 18.86 -4.98 -16.01
CA LYS A 48 19.45 -4.78 -17.34
C LYS A 48 20.97 -4.97 -17.33
N ASN A 49 21.65 -4.46 -16.31
CA ASN A 49 23.10 -4.63 -16.18
C ASN A 49 23.46 -6.09 -15.94
N ILE A 50 22.84 -6.77 -14.97
CA ILE A 50 23.18 -8.15 -14.60
C ILE A 50 22.85 -9.14 -15.74
N ILE A 51 21.65 -9.03 -16.31
CA ILE A 51 21.15 -9.97 -17.34
C ILE A 51 21.74 -9.63 -18.71
N GLY A 52 22.02 -8.35 -18.97
CA GLY A 52 22.58 -7.84 -20.22
C GLY A 52 23.96 -8.39 -20.61
N TYR A 53 24.66 -9.05 -19.69
CA TYR A 53 25.89 -9.78 -20.01
C TYR A 53 25.63 -11.15 -20.63
N THR A 54 24.54 -11.82 -20.22
CA THR A 54 24.16 -13.13 -20.73
C THR A 54 23.28 -13.00 -21.97
N ASP A 55 22.38 -12.02 -21.98
CA ASP A 55 21.47 -11.71 -23.08
C ASP A 55 21.58 -10.20 -23.43
N PRO A 56 22.30 -9.84 -24.50
CA PRO A 56 22.43 -8.43 -24.92
C PRO A 56 21.09 -7.72 -25.18
N ASP A 57 20.05 -8.45 -25.59
CA ASP A 57 18.72 -7.88 -25.85
C ASP A 57 18.00 -7.48 -24.56
N ALA A 58 18.37 -8.08 -23.42
CA ALA A 58 17.83 -7.73 -22.11
C ALA A 58 18.10 -6.27 -21.73
N LYS A 59 19.17 -5.63 -22.25
CA LYS A 59 19.46 -4.22 -21.97
C LYS A 59 18.37 -3.26 -22.48
N ARG A 60 17.59 -3.67 -23.49
CA ARG A 60 16.53 -2.86 -24.10
C ARG A 60 15.15 -3.16 -23.51
N LYS A 61 14.99 -4.26 -22.77
CA LYS A 61 13.71 -4.70 -22.19
C LYS A 61 13.60 -4.25 -20.74
N VAL A 62 12.40 -3.86 -20.33
CA VAL A 62 12.11 -3.50 -18.93
C VAL A 62 12.44 -4.69 -18.02
N PHE A 63 13.11 -4.41 -16.90
CA PHE A 63 13.64 -5.37 -15.92
C PHE A 63 14.45 -6.52 -16.54
N GLY A 64 15.13 -6.29 -17.66
CA GLY A 64 15.93 -7.32 -18.32
C GLY A 64 15.11 -8.55 -18.74
N SER A 65 13.85 -8.35 -19.14
CA SER A 65 12.91 -9.42 -19.53
C SER A 65 12.43 -10.30 -18.37
N LYS A 66 12.63 -9.90 -17.11
CA LYS A 66 12.04 -10.58 -15.94
C LYS A 66 10.56 -10.25 -15.82
N THR A 67 9.77 -11.25 -15.39
CA THR A 67 8.38 -11.01 -15.02
C THR A 67 8.35 -10.39 -13.64
N ILE A 68 7.81 -9.18 -13.53
CA ILE A 68 7.62 -8.48 -12.26
C ILE A 68 6.12 -8.39 -11.97
N VAL A 69 5.71 -8.80 -10.79
CA VAL A 69 4.35 -8.62 -10.28
C VAL A 69 4.42 -7.56 -9.19
N LEU A 70 3.86 -6.39 -9.50
CA LEU A 70 3.72 -5.30 -8.56
C LEU A 70 2.36 -5.43 -7.87
N ARG A 71 2.38 -5.43 -6.54
CA ARG A 71 1.20 -5.48 -5.69
C ARG A 71 1.21 -4.27 -4.77
N GLY A 72 0.02 -3.78 -4.45
CA GLY A 72 -0.21 -2.72 -3.49
C GLY A 72 -1.57 -2.07 -3.73
N ASP A 73 -1.94 -1.17 -2.83
CA ASP A 73 -3.17 -0.41 -2.91
C ASP A 73 -2.82 1.07 -3.08
N PHE A 74 -3.13 1.64 -4.26
CA PHE A 74 -2.85 3.03 -4.58
C PHE A 74 -3.72 4.03 -3.80
N ARG A 75 -4.76 3.53 -3.11
CA ARG A 75 -5.54 4.33 -2.15
C ARG A 75 -4.83 4.49 -0.80
N GLN A 76 -3.71 3.80 -0.59
CA GLN A 76 -2.84 4.02 0.57
C GLN A 76 -1.98 5.27 0.39
N ILE A 77 -1.45 5.77 1.51
CA ILE A 77 -0.63 6.98 1.56
C ILE A 77 0.56 6.85 0.59
N LEU A 78 0.75 7.87 -0.26
CA LEU A 78 1.89 7.99 -1.17
C LEU A 78 3.23 7.96 -0.43
N SER A 79 4.32 7.67 -1.13
CA SER A 79 5.68 7.73 -0.59
C SER A 79 5.92 8.99 0.24
N VAL A 80 6.23 8.84 1.52
CA VAL A 80 6.54 9.97 2.40
C VAL A 80 7.92 10.51 2.04
N VAL A 81 7.97 11.62 1.31
CA VAL A 81 9.23 12.33 1.05
C VAL A 81 9.35 13.48 2.06
N VAL A 82 10.34 13.37 2.96
CA VAL A 82 10.51 14.32 4.06
C VAL A 82 11.13 15.62 3.53
N ARG A 83 10.52 16.78 3.85
CA ARG A 83 11.01 18.15 3.55
C ARG A 83 10.86 18.62 2.10
N VAL A 84 9.79 18.24 1.41
CA VAL A 84 9.50 18.70 0.03
C VAL A 84 8.07 19.21 -0.09
N GLY A 85 7.81 20.09 -1.07
CA GLY A 85 6.48 20.66 -1.32
C GLY A 85 5.45 19.61 -1.77
N ARG A 86 4.16 19.95 -1.78
CA ARG A 86 3.08 19.04 -2.23
C ARG A 86 3.30 18.61 -3.68
N GLU A 87 3.78 19.54 -4.51
CA GLU A 87 4.17 19.37 -5.90
C GLU A 87 5.32 18.36 -6.08
N ASP A 88 6.30 18.38 -5.18
CA ASP A 88 7.43 17.46 -5.20
C ASP A 88 7.03 16.07 -4.71
N ILE A 89 6.06 15.97 -3.79
CA ILE A 89 5.46 14.69 -3.39
C ILE A 89 4.71 14.07 -4.58
N VAL A 90 3.92 14.85 -5.32
CA VAL A 90 3.23 14.35 -6.53
C VAL A 90 4.23 13.98 -7.64
N ALA A 91 5.31 14.75 -7.79
CA ALA A 91 6.35 14.46 -8.77
C ALA A 91 7.20 13.22 -8.41
N SER A 92 7.46 12.98 -7.12
CA SER A 92 8.20 11.82 -6.61
C SER A 92 7.35 10.56 -6.51
N SER A 93 6.03 10.74 -6.33
CA SER A 93 5.03 9.70 -6.45
C SER A 93 5.10 9.05 -7.82
N VAL A 94 4.61 7.82 -7.87
CA VAL A 94 4.66 6.91 -9.01
C VAL A 94 3.69 7.35 -10.14
N ASN A 95 3.53 8.65 -10.36
CA ASN A 95 2.88 9.16 -11.57
C ASN A 95 3.75 8.71 -12.77
N PRO A 96 3.14 8.22 -13.85
CA PRO A 96 3.70 7.16 -14.66
C PRO A 96 5.03 7.59 -15.26
N SER A 97 6.13 7.10 -14.69
CA SER A 97 7.40 7.15 -15.39
C SER A 97 7.19 6.44 -16.73
N LYS A 98 7.32 7.20 -17.81
CA LYS A 98 7.02 6.77 -19.18
C LYS A 98 7.73 5.46 -19.54
N ASP A 99 8.87 5.19 -18.91
CA ASP A 99 9.80 4.14 -19.28
C ASP A 99 9.48 2.75 -18.71
N ILE A 100 8.68 2.64 -17.64
CA ILE A 100 8.36 1.35 -16.99
C ILE A 100 6.86 1.07 -17.06
N TRP A 101 6.02 2.07 -16.75
CA TRP A 101 4.58 1.86 -16.58
C TRP A 101 3.83 1.63 -17.90
N GLN A 102 4.40 2.01 -19.05
CA GLN A 102 3.82 1.72 -20.37
C GLN A 102 3.76 0.22 -20.67
N ASP A 103 4.69 -0.56 -20.10
CA ASP A 103 4.74 -2.02 -20.25
C ASP A 103 3.97 -2.76 -19.13
N CYS A 104 3.37 -2.03 -18.19
CA CYS A 104 2.60 -2.62 -17.09
C CYS A 104 1.17 -2.93 -17.51
N LYS A 105 0.72 -4.15 -17.20
CA LYS A 105 -0.70 -4.53 -17.27
C LYS A 105 -1.33 -4.40 -15.89
N VAL A 106 -2.34 -3.55 -15.78
CA VAL A 106 -3.12 -3.39 -14.54
C VAL A 106 -4.09 -4.55 -14.39
N LEU A 107 -4.09 -5.17 -13.21
CA LEU A 107 -5.04 -6.21 -12.81
C LEU A 107 -5.69 -5.77 -11.50
N GLU A 108 -7.01 -5.63 -11.50
CA GLU A 108 -7.76 -5.16 -10.34
C GLU A 108 -8.37 -6.34 -9.59
N LEU A 109 -8.14 -6.40 -8.28
CA LEU A 109 -8.79 -7.36 -7.39
C LEU A 109 -10.08 -6.73 -6.85
N THR A 110 -11.23 -7.32 -7.18
CA THR A 110 -12.56 -6.79 -6.81
C THR A 110 -13.18 -7.53 -5.61
N THR A 111 -12.69 -8.72 -5.30
CA THR A 111 -13.25 -9.57 -4.24
C THR A 111 -12.52 -9.34 -2.91
N ASN A 112 -13.23 -8.82 -1.91
CA ASN A 112 -12.70 -8.68 -0.56
C ASN A 112 -12.81 -10.02 0.20
N MET A 113 -11.70 -10.75 0.27
CA MET A 113 -11.62 -12.04 0.94
C MET A 113 -11.87 -11.98 2.45
N ARG A 114 -11.76 -10.82 3.11
CA ARG A 114 -12.10 -10.68 4.55
C ARG A 114 -13.60 -10.87 4.80
N LEU A 115 -14.44 -10.64 3.78
CA LEU A 115 -15.89 -10.82 3.85
C LEU A 115 -16.33 -12.26 3.56
N HIS A 116 -15.39 -13.17 3.26
CA HIS A 116 -15.67 -14.58 2.98
C HIS A 116 -15.53 -15.49 4.22
N HIS A 117 -15.51 -14.93 5.43
CA HIS A 117 -15.43 -15.75 6.65
C HIS A 117 -16.76 -16.48 6.90
N SER A 118 -16.72 -17.82 6.84
CA SER A 118 -17.89 -18.71 6.92
C SER A 118 -18.49 -18.89 8.33
N SER A 119 -18.00 -18.15 9.32
CA SER A 119 -18.35 -18.32 10.74
C SER A 119 -19.01 -17.11 11.39
N LEU A 120 -19.23 -16.03 10.63
CA LEU A 120 -19.83 -14.80 11.15
C LEU A 120 -21.36 -14.87 11.06
N ASP A 121 -22.03 -14.28 12.05
CA ASP A 121 -23.47 -14.10 12.02
C ASP A 121 -23.87 -13.20 10.83
N PRO A 122 -25.03 -13.40 10.18
CA PRO A 122 -25.46 -12.56 9.06
C PRO A 122 -25.43 -11.05 9.35
N LYS A 123 -25.71 -10.65 10.60
CA LYS A 123 -25.67 -9.25 11.01
C LYS A 123 -24.24 -8.69 11.06
N GLU A 124 -23.29 -9.47 11.57
CA GLU A 124 -21.88 -9.10 11.60
C GLU A 124 -21.30 -8.98 10.19
N LEU A 125 -21.67 -9.92 9.30
CA LEU A 125 -21.31 -9.85 7.89
C LEU A 125 -21.84 -8.58 7.22
N GLU A 126 -23.08 -8.18 7.51
CA GLU A 126 -23.65 -6.94 6.98
C GLU A 126 -22.89 -5.70 7.48
N ILE A 127 -22.56 -5.64 8.77
CA ILE A 127 -21.74 -4.56 9.35
C ILE A 127 -20.37 -4.49 8.66
N MET A 128 -19.69 -5.62 8.51
CA MET A 128 -18.38 -5.67 7.83
C MET A 128 -18.47 -5.28 6.35
N ARG A 129 -19.54 -5.67 5.64
CA ARG A 129 -19.78 -5.27 4.25
C ARG A 129 -19.99 -3.76 4.13
N ASN A 130 -20.80 -3.18 5.02
CA ASN A 130 -21.06 -1.74 5.03
C ASN A 130 -19.81 -0.95 5.36
N PHE A 131 -19.03 -1.39 6.36
CA PHE A 131 -17.73 -0.80 6.68
C PHE A 131 -16.75 -0.89 5.51
N GLY A 132 -16.63 -2.06 4.89
CA GLY A 132 -15.78 -2.26 3.72
C GLY A 132 -16.16 -1.36 2.54
N LYS A 133 -17.47 -1.20 2.28
CA LYS A 133 -17.97 -0.27 1.26
C LYS A 133 -17.62 1.17 1.58
N TRP A 134 -17.81 1.61 2.83
CA TRP A 134 -17.49 2.97 3.25
C TRP A 134 -15.99 3.28 3.12
N ILE A 135 -15.10 2.37 3.52
CA ILE A 135 -13.65 2.52 3.34
C ILE A 135 -13.25 2.57 1.85
N LEU A 136 -13.92 1.80 0.98
CA LEU A 136 -13.69 1.86 -0.46
C LEU A 136 -14.12 3.21 -1.05
N GLU A 137 -15.29 3.72 -0.66
CA GLU A 137 -15.77 5.04 -1.08
C GLU A 137 -14.87 6.17 -0.57
N LEU A 138 -14.31 6.02 0.64
CA LEU A 138 -13.32 6.92 1.21
C LEU A 138 -12.05 6.96 0.34
N GLY A 139 -11.48 5.80 0.03
CA GLY A 139 -10.25 5.72 -0.76
C GLY A 139 -10.41 6.06 -2.25
N ASP A 140 -11.62 5.95 -2.80
CA ASP A 140 -11.96 6.39 -4.16
C ASP A 140 -12.41 7.88 -4.21
N GLU A 141 -12.31 8.62 -3.11
CA GLU A 141 -12.76 10.03 -2.99
C GLU A 141 -14.24 10.26 -3.40
N LYS A 142 -15.10 9.27 -3.14
CA LYS A 142 -16.54 9.32 -3.46
C LYS A 142 -17.39 9.86 -2.31
N LEU A 143 -16.82 9.96 -1.11
CA LEU A 143 -17.52 10.49 0.06
C LEU A 143 -17.59 12.02 0.00
N PRO A 144 -18.69 12.62 0.50
CA PRO A 144 -18.78 14.07 0.60
C PRO A 144 -17.72 14.61 1.58
N ALA A 145 -16.97 15.61 1.12
CA ALA A 145 -16.04 16.37 1.95
C ALA A 145 -16.72 17.64 2.49
N TYR A 146 -16.33 18.04 3.70
CA TYR A 146 -16.91 19.17 4.43
C TYR A 146 -15.83 20.22 4.74
N ASN A 147 -16.25 21.49 4.82
CA ASN A 147 -15.42 22.59 5.30
C ASN A 147 -15.61 22.76 6.81
N PHE A 148 -14.51 22.96 7.53
CA PHE A 148 -14.52 23.54 8.87
C PHE A 148 -13.91 24.95 8.82
N ASP A 149 -14.25 25.80 9.80
CA ASP A 149 -13.96 27.24 9.79
C ASP A 149 -12.47 27.55 9.47
N ASN A 150 -12.27 28.40 8.46
CA ASN A 150 -10.99 28.88 7.91
C ASN A 150 -10.23 27.96 6.94
N GLU A 151 -10.88 26.98 6.31
CA GLU A 151 -10.31 26.23 5.18
C GLU A 151 -10.86 26.69 3.83
N ASP A 152 -9.98 26.88 2.85
CA ASP A 152 -10.35 27.27 1.48
C ASP A 152 -10.94 26.09 0.67
N GLU A 153 -10.68 24.84 1.10
CA GLU A 153 -11.09 23.61 0.41
C GLU A 153 -11.65 22.56 1.37
N PRO A 154 -12.69 21.79 0.96
CA PRO A 154 -13.31 20.77 1.81
C PRO A 154 -12.40 19.55 1.92
N SER A 155 -11.83 19.38 3.11
CA SER A 155 -10.87 18.30 3.40
C SER A 155 -11.37 17.29 4.45
N TRP A 156 -12.49 17.59 5.13
CA TRP A 156 -12.98 16.79 6.24
C TRP A 156 -14.01 15.75 5.81
N ILE A 157 -13.95 14.56 6.40
CA ILE A 157 -14.86 13.46 6.11
C ILE A 157 -15.62 13.08 7.37
N LYS A 158 -16.95 12.96 7.27
CA LYS A 158 -17.77 12.51 8.39
C LYS A 158 -17.61 11.01 8.59
N ILE A 159 -17.13 10.61 9.76
CA ILE A 159 -17.13 9.22 10.20
C ILE A 159 -18.57 8.80 10.55
N PRO A 160 -19.09 7.68 10.02
CA PRO A 160 -20.40 7.14 10.37
C PRO A 160 -20.56 6.91 11.88
N ASP A 161 -21.74 7.26 12.41
CA ASP A 161 -22.00 7.20 13.86
C ASP A 161 -21.84 5.78 14.44
N ASN A 162 -22.13 4.75 13.64
CA ASN A 162 -21.96 3.35 14.04
C ASN A 162 -20.49 2.89 14.16
N LEU A 163 -19.53 3.72 13.75
CA LEU A 163 -18.09 3.48 13.91
C LEU A 163 -17.49 4.29 15.07
N LEU A 164 -18.28 5.17 15.68
CA LEU A 164 -17.82 6.02 16.77
C LEU A 164 -17.94 5.29 18.11
N ILE A 165 -16.90 5.42 18.93
CA ILE A 165 -16.97 5.11 20.35
C ILE A 165 -17.45 6.38 21.06
N HIS A 166 -18.63 6.32 21.67
CA HIS A 166 -19.19 7.47 22.36
C HIS A 166 -18.50 7.67 23.72
N ASN A 167 -17.99 8.89 23.95
CA ASN A 167 -17.35 9.25 25.20
C ASN A 167 -18.39 9.36 26.33
N SER A 168 -18.29 8.47 27.32
CA SER A 168 -19.16 8.44 28.51
C SER A 168 -18.61 9.25 29.70
N GLY A 169 -17.41 9.83 29.55
CA GLY A 169 -16.68 10.58 30.58
C GLY A 169 -15.30 9.99 30.89
N ASP A 170 -15.06 8.72 30.54
CA ASP A 170 -13.76 8.05 30.64
C ASP A 170 -13.39 7.41 29.29
N PRO A 171 -12.66 8.15 28.42
CA PRO A 171 -12.32 7.69 27.08
C PRO A 171 -11.50 6.40 27.05
N ILE A 172 -10.68 6.15 28.08
CA ILE A 172 -9.87 4.93 28.14
C ILE A 172 -10.79 3.75 28.40
N MET A 173 -11.69 3.89 29.38
CA MET A 173 -12.65 2.84 29.70
C MET A 173 -13.62 2.56 28.55
N ASP A 174 -14.01 3.59 27.80
CA ASP A 174 -14.87 3.45 26.63
C ASP A 174 -14.18 2.62 25.52
N VAL A 175 -12.91 2.89 25.24
CA VAL A 175 -12.12 2.10 24.26
C VAL A 175 -11.95 0.65 24.72
N VAL A 176 -11.62 0.45 26.00
CA VAL A 176 -11.45 -0.89 26.59
C VAL A 176 -12.75 -1.68 26.51
N SER A 177 -13.87 -1.09 26.92
CA SER A 177 -15.18 -1.74 26.94
C SER A 177 -15.70 -2.04 25.53
N SER A 178 -15.41 -1.17 24.56
CA SER A 178 -15.77 -1.39 23.15
C SER A 178 -14.92 -2.48 22.49
N THR A 179 -13.64 -2.59 22.83
CA THR A 179 -12.68 -3.50 22.15
C THR A 179 -12.67 -4.88 22.80
N TYR A 180 -12.79 -4.94 24.12
CA TYR A 180 -12.81 -6.16 24.91
C TYR A 180 -14.06 -6.21 25.78
N PRO A 181 -15.23 -6.54 25.18
CA PRO A 181 -16.45 -6.74 25.93
C PRO A 181 -16.21 -7.77 27.04
N ASP A 182 -16.63 -7.45 28.25
CA ASP A 182 -16.45 -8.29 29.45
C ASP A 182 -15.02 -8.45 29.99
N LEU A 183 -14.04 -7.65 29.57
CA LEU A 183 -12.67 -7.73 30.10
C LEU A 183 -12.65 -7.75 31.64
N VAL A 184 -13.43 -6.87 32.27
CA VAL A 184 -13.53 -6.78 33.74
C VAL A 184 -14.02 -8.09 34.37
N PHE A 185 -14.82 -8.87 33.66
CA PHE A 185 -15.39 -10.13 34.16
C PHE A 185 -14.54 -11.35 33.78
N LYS A 186 -13.76 -11.26 32.70
CA LYS A 186 -13.04 -12.40 32.11
C LYS A 186 -11.51 -12.25 32.12
N TYR A 187 -10.96 -11.22 32.76
CA TYR A 187 -9.50 -11.01 32.81
C TYR A 187 -8.72 -12.17 33.44
N ASN A 188 -9.36 -12.98 34.29
CA ASN A 188 -8.76 -14.18 34.90
C ASN A 188 -9.02 -15.47 34.11
N ASP A 189 -9.79 -15.42 33.03
CA ASP A 189 -10.06 -16.60 32.19
C ASP A 189 -8.90 -16.78 31.20
N PRO A 190 -8.12 -17.87 31.30
CA PRO A 190 -6.97 -18.11 30.42
C PRO A 190 -7.36 -18.40 28.96
N ILE A 191 -8.66 -18.57 28.65
CA ILE A 191 -9.19 -18.83 27.30
C ILE A 191 -9.73 -17.55 26.65
N PHE A 192 -9.84 -16.46 27.41
CA PHE A 192 -10.45 -15.21 26.93
C PHE A 192 -9.53 -14.40 25.97
N PHE A 193 -8.22 -14.65 25.99
CA PHE A 193 -7.22 -13.97 25.15
C PHE A 193 -6.64 -14.88 24.06
#